data_AF-A0A7C9J880-F1
#
_entry.id   AF-A0A7C9J880-F1
#
_cell.length_a   1.000
_cell.length_b   1.000
_cell.length_c   1.000
_cell.angle_alpha   90.00
_cell.angle_beta   90.00
_cell.angle_gamma   90.00
#
_symmetry.space_group_name_H-M   'P 1'
#
loop_
_entity.id
_entity.type
_entity.pdbx_description
1 polymer ?
#
loop_
_entity_poly.entity_id
_entity_poly.type
_entity_poly.pdbx_seq_one_letter_code
_entity_poly.pdbx_strand_id
1 'polypeptide(L)'
;MARGAGGHPPRFKAGIPVKRLFASLFGLVLIAVLSPPAQAAPFKVLAFYNGTWDAAHIDFTKDAKEWFPSAAAQNGFTWEATTDWSRLSSSTISQYKVVMFLDDAPPASQRQAFQNYMNNGGAWLGFHVSAFTTDPNSWSWYYNTFLGSGAFATNTWGPTAETLKIENRDHPSTAGLPATIQSSVSEWYSWSRDLRQNPDISILASIDAGSFPVGTDPNQQWRSGFYPIMWTNTKYKMLYTNFGHNGMNYSTNTRTSSTFASAQQNQWLIQGIRWLAGEGGTTPPPTGPISPTTWYTVVNENSAKCVDARAAGTVNGTAIQQYTCNGTAAQRYQFTPTSGGYYRISGQGNPVQALDVTNVSTADNAPIQTWTYGGGNNQQWLPVAEGDGYYHFVNRNSGKCLDVPAASTANSVQLVQYTCNGTAAQSFRLAA
;
A
#
# COMPACT_ATOMS: atom_id res chain seq x y z
N MET A 1 -38.74 -81.56 -74.61
CA MET A 1 -38.92 -82.94 -74.10
C MET A 1 -37.80 -83.25 -73.12
N ALA A 2 -38.16 -83.57 -71.86
CA ALA A 2 -37.42 -84.29 -70.79
C ALA A 2 -36.02 -83.78 -70.36
N ARG A 3 -35.50 -83.86 -69.12
CA ARG A 3 -35.83 -84.23 -67.72
C ARG A 3 -34.50 -83.83 -66.98
N GLY A 4 -34.41 -83.22 -65.81
CA GLY A 4 -34.83 -83.65 -64.48
C GLY A 4 -33.61 -83.77 -63.53
N ALA A 5 -33.71 -83.16 -62.32
CA ALA A 5 -33.02 -83.43 -61.03
C ALA A 5 -31.46 -83.43 -60.97
N GLY A 6 -30.76 -83.07 -59.91
CA GLY A 6 -31.03 -82.85 -58.48
C GLY A 6 -29.80 -83.36 -57.68
N GLY A 7 -29.39 -82.70 -56.58
CA GLY A 7 -28.41 -83.28 -55.63
C GLY A 7 -27.36 -82.32 -55.03
N HIS A 8 -27.54 -81.98 -53.76
CA HIS A 8 -26.67 -81.28 -52.78
C HIS A 8 -25.57 -82.21 -52.18
N PRO A 9 -24.71 -81.83 -51.19
CA PRO A 9 -23.98 -80.58 -50.81
C PRO A 9 -22.51 -80.96 -50.32
N PRO A 10 -21.83 -80.43 -49.25
CA PRO A 10 -21.73 -79.12 -48.59
C PRO A 10 -20.27 -78.60 -48.26
N ARG A 11 -20.19 -77.35 -47.73
CA ARG A 11 -19.45 -76.86 -46.52
C ARG A 11 -18.04 -76.17 -46.58
N PHE A 12 -18.10 -74.92 -46.08
CA PHE A 12 -17.21 -74.18 -45.13
C PHE A 12 -16.22 -73.08 -45.61
N LYS A 13 -16.24 -72.00 -44.80
CA LYS A 13 -15.36 -70.81 -44.65
C LYS A 13 -15.67 -69.61 -45.56
N ALA A 14 -15.64 -68.35 -45.11
CA ALA A 14 -15.50 -67.71 -43.80
C ALA A 14 -16.07 -66.28 -43.93
N GLY A 15 -16.52 -65.69 -42.82
CA GLY A 15 -17.27 -64.43 -42.80
C GLY A 15 -16.43 -63.15 -42.87
N ILE A 16 -17.13 -62.06 -43.18
CA ILE A 16 -16.80 -60.67 -42.82
C ILE A 16 -18.12 -59.98 -42.43
N PRO A 17 -18.28 -59.37 -41.25
CA PRO A 17 -19.42 -58.51 -40.98
C PRO A 17 -19.11 -57.03 -41.28
N VAL A 18 -20.08 -56.40 -41.92
CA VAL A 18 -20.13 -55.00 -42.34
C VAL A 18 -20.21 -54.06 -41.13
N LYS A 19 -19.31 -53.07 -41.04
CA LYS A 19 -19.37 -51.97 -40.08
C LYS A 19 -20.55 -51.04 -40.42
N ARG A 20 -21.47 -50.84 -39.48
CA ARG A 20 -22.45 -49.74 -39.50
C ARG A 20 -21.82 -48.52 -38.82
N LEU A 21 -21.70 -47.40 -39.54
CA LEU A 21 -21.33 -46.09 -38.97
C LEU A 21 -22.54 -45.51 -38.22
N PHE A 22 -22.38 -45.24 -36.93
CA PHE A 22 -23.21 -44.29 -36.20
C PHE A 22 -22.45 -42.96 -36.14
N ALA A 23 -22.97 -41.92 -36.81
CA ALA A 23 -22.49 -40.56 -36.65
C ALA A 23 -23.13 -39.96 -35.38
N SER A 24 -22.32 -39.79 -34.33
CA SER A 24 -22.71 -39.00 -33.15
C SER A 24 -22.28 -37.56 -33.37
N LEU A 25 -23.24 -36.64 -33.51
CA LEU A 25 -22.99 -35.20 -33.40
C LEU A 25 -22.65 -34.88 -31.94
N PHE A 26 -21.37 -34.69 -31.63
CA PHE A 26 -20.96 -33.98 -30.42
C PHE A 26 -21.05 -32.47 -30.71
N GLY A 27 -22.09 -31.83 -30.19
CA GLY A 27 -22.16 -30.37 -30.13
C GLY A 27 -21.09 -29.85 -29.17
N LEU A 28 -20.09 -29.15 -29.72
CA LEU A 28 -19.14 -28.39 -28.92
C LEU A 28 -19.88 -27.19 -28.30
N VAL A 29 -20.22 -27.27 -27.02
CA VAL A 29 -20.58 -26.07 -26.25
C VAL A 29 -19.27 -25.36 -25.91
N LEU A 30 -18.94 -24.30 -26.66
CA LEU A 30 -17.94 -23.34 -26.22
C LEU A 30 -18.49 -22.61 -25.00
N ILE A 31 -18.07 -23.02 -23.81
CA ILE A 31 -18.17 -22.16 -22.63
C ILE A 31 -17.08 -21.10 -22.83
N ALA A 32 -17.48 -19.92 -23.31
CA ALA A 32 -16.64 -18.75 -23.21
C ALA A 32 -16.43 -18.47 -21.71
N VAL A 33 -15.26 -18.84 -21.19
CA VAL A 33 -14.82 -18.35 -19.89
C VAL A 33 -14.61 -16.85 -20.08
N LEU A 34 -15.63 -16.07 -19.75
CA LEU A 34 -15.49 -14.63 -19.58
C LEU A 34 -14.42 -14.47 -18.51
N SER A 35 -13.23 -14.07 -18.93
CA SER A 35 -12.24 -13.55 -17.99
C SER A 35 -12.92 -12.41 -17.23
N PRO A 36 -12.77 -12.32 -15.89
CA PRO A 36 -13.26 -11.16 -15.17
C PRO A 36 -12.71 -9.91 -15.88
N PRO A 37 -13.51 -8.82 -15.96
CA PRO A 37 -13.02 -7.58 -16.54
C PRO A 37 -11.71 -7.22 -15.86
N ALA A 38 -10.71 -6.85 -16.67
CA ALA A 38 -9.40 -6.44 -16.18
C ALA A 38 -9.55 -5.50 -14.98
N GLN A 39 -8.86 -5.82 -13.89
CA GLN A 39 -8.69 -4.96 -12.73
C GLN A 39 -8.46 -3.52 -13.22
N ALA A 40 -9.18 -2.55 -12.63
CA ALA A 40 -9.15 -1.15 -13.05
C ALA A 40 -7.71 -0.72 -13.34
N ALA A 41 -7.48 -0.14 -14.52
CA ALA A 41 -6.14 0.11 -15.03
C ALA A 41 -5.27 0.82 -13.97
N PRO A 42 -4.01 0.38 -13.75
CA PRO A 42 -3.10 1.05 -12.83
C PRO A 42 -2.91 2.50 -13.28
N PHE A 43 -3.16 3.46 -12.41
CA PHE A 43 -2.86 4.86 -12.73
C PHE A 43 -1.37 5.15 -12.60
N LYS A 44 -0.93 6.23 -13.25
CA LYS A 44 0.46 6.65 -13.23
C LYS A 44 0.64 7.94 -12.44
N VAL A 45 1.74 7.99 -11.70
CA VAL A 45 2.20 9.18 -10.99
C VAL A 45 3.55 9.63 -11.59
N LEU A 46 3.65 10.91 -11.94
CA LEU A 46 4.91 11.54 -12.36
C LEU A 46 5.40 12.50 -11.28
N ALA A 47 6.55 12.21 -10.70
CA ALA A 47 7.22 13.07 -9.74
C ALA A 47 8.30 13.93 -10.39
N PHE A 48 8.32 15.22 -10.08
CA PHE A 48 9.37 16.15 -10.46
C PHE A 48 10.25 16.45 -9.26
N TYR A 49 11.55 16.58 -9.52
CA TYR A 49 12.51 17.03 -8.52
C TYR A 49 13.77 17.64 -9.17
N ASN A 50 14.55 18.40 -8.41
CA ASN A 50 15.87 18.90 -8.79
C ASN A 50 16.98 18.19 -8.01
N GLY A 51 16.83 18.09 -6.68
CA GLY A 51 17.82 17.53 -5.76
C GLY A 51 19.14 18.31 -5.77
N THR A 52 19.11 19.62 -5.50
CA THR A 52 20.28 20.50 -5.74
C THR A 52 20.84 21.26 -4.54
N TRP A 53 20.02 21.74 -3.60
CA TRP A 53 20.46 22.84 -2.70
C TRP A 53 20.87 22.41 -1.29
N ASP A 54 20.04 21.64 -0.60
CA ASP A 54 20.28 21.20 0.77
C ASP A 54 20.44 19.67 0.83
N ALA A 55 21.38 19.21 1.65
CA ALA A 55 21.73 17.79 1.75
C ALA A 55 20.54 16.92 2.21
N ALA A 56 19.66 17.44 3.06
CA ALA A 56 18.50 16.72 3.55
C ALA A 56 17.34 16.71 2.54
N HIS A 57 17.12 17.77 1.78
CA HIS A 57 16.19 17.75 0.64
C HIS A 57 16.69 16.78 -0.45
N ILE A 58 17.98 16.82 -0.77
CA ILE A 58 18.62 15.88 -1.70
C ILE A 58 18.41 14.44 -1.21
N ASP A 59 18.66 14.18 0.06
CA ASP A 59 18.48 12.85 0.63
C ASP A 59 17.01 12.41 0.68
N PHE A 60 16.07 13.32 0.97
CA PHE A 60 14.65 13.05 0.84
C PHE A 60 14.29 12.60 -0.59
N THR A 61 14.78 13.26 -1.64
CA THR A 61 14.51 12.80 -3.01
C THR A 61 15.09 11.41 -3.30
N LYS A 62 16.23 11.05 -2.69
CA LYS A 62 16.80 9.69 -2.79
C LYS A 62 15.91 8.67 -2.08
N ASP A 63 15.53 8.97 -0.84
CA ASP A 63 14.62 8.16 -0.02
C ASP A 63 13.28 7.93 -0.73
N ALA A 64 12.73 8.97 -1.37
CA ALA A 64 11.51 8.88 -2.18
C ALA A 64 11.67 7.93 -3.37
N LYS A 65 12.80 8.01 -4.09
CA LYS A 65 13.09 7.12 -5.22
C LYS A 65 13.36 5.67 -4.79
N GLU A 66 13.78 5.44 -3.55
CA GLU A 66 13.91 4.10 -2.96
C GLU A 66 12.55 3.54 -2.55
N TRP A 67 11.70 4.37 -1.94
CA TRP A 67 10.44 3.92 -1.34
C TRP A 67 9.28 3.81 -2.34
N PHE A 68 9.06 4.85 -3.17
CA PHE A 68 7.87 4.94 -4.01
C PHE A 68 7.73 3.82 -5.05
N PRO A 69 8.78 3.32 -5.73
CA PRO A 69 8.61 2.23 -6.70
C PRO A 69 7.99 0.99 -6.07
N SER A 70 8.41 0.63 -4.86
CA SER A 70 7.83 -0.51 -4.13
C SER A 70 6.44 -0.18 -3.59
N ALA A 71 6.27 0.98 -2.95
CA ALA A 71 4.98 1.39 -2.39
C ALA A 71 3.89 1.54 -3.46
N ALA A 72 4.24 2.07 -4.64
CA ALA A 72 3.35 2.20 -5.79
C ALA A 72 2.91 0.83 -6.31
N ALA A 73 3.86 -0.07 -6.54
CA ALA A 73 3.58 -1.43 -6.98
C ALA A 73 2.67 -2.17 -5.99
N GLN A 74 2.93 -2.04 -4.69
CA GLN A 74 2.09 -2.60 -3.62
C GLN A 74 0.68 -2.00 -3.60
N ASN A 75 0.50 -0.77 -4.09
CA ASN A 75 -0.76 -0.04 -4.05
C ASN A 75 -1.37 0.16 -5.44
N GLY A 76 -1.06 -0.69 -6.42
CA GLY A 76 -1.77 -0.73 -7.69
C GLY A 76 -1.63 0.52 -8.57
N PHE A 77 -0.52 1.25 -8.44
CA PHE A 77 -0.18 2.34 -9.36
C PHE A 77 1.30 2.27 -9.74
N THR A 78 1.68 2.95 -10.83
CA THR A 78 3.10 3.09 -11.19
C THR A 78 3.59 4.47 -10.83
N TRP A 79 4.83 4.54 -10.37
CA TRP A 79 5.48 5.79 -10.02
C TRP A 79 6.80 5.92 -10.79
N GLU A 80 7.04 7.10 -11.34
CA GLU A 80 8.34 7.47 -11.88
C GLU A 80 8.69 8.90 -11.44
N ALA A 81 9.98 9.20 -11.43
CA ALA A 81 10.48 10.53 -11.15
C ALA A 81 11.39 11.05 -12.26
N THR A 82 11.40 12.37 -12.43
CA THR A 82 12.18 13.05 -13.46
C THR A 82 12.77 14.36 -12.93
N THR A 83 13.99 14.66 -13.35
CA THR A 83 14.58 16.01 -13.23
C THR A 83 14.34 16.87 -14.47
N ASP A 84 13.81 16.25 -15.53
CA ASP A 84 13.44 16.96 -16.75
C ASP A 84 12.09 17.65 -16.59
N TRP A 85 12.11 18.91 -16.16
CA TRP A 85 10.92 19.76 -16.06
C TRP A 85 10.30 20.10 -17.43
N SER A 86 10.96 19.80 -18.57
CA SER A 86 10.32 19.92 -19.89
C SER A 86 9.09 19.02 -20.03
N ARG A 87 9.06 17.94 -19.24
CA ARG A 87 7.94 17.00 -19.12
C ARG A 87 6.75 17.56 -18.35
N LEU A 88 6.86 18.72 -17.69
CA LEU A 88 5.70 19.43 -17.13
C LEU A 88 4.96 20.20 -18.22
N SER A 89 4.52 19.47 -19.24
CA SER A 89 3.83 19.97 -20.42
C SER A 89 2.49 19.25 -20.56
N SER A 90 1.48 19.93 -21.12
CA SER A 90 0.11 19.38 -21.25
C SER A 90 0.06 18.01 -21.94
N SER A 91 0.93 17.78 -22.94
CA SER A 91 1.03 16.51 -23.67
C SER A 91 1.55 15.36 -22.81
N THR A 92 2.40 15.66 -21.83
CA THR A 92 3.00 14.66 -20.95
C THR A 92 2.12 14.42 -19.74
N ILE A 93 1.77 15.47 -19.00
CA ILE A 93 1.05 15.33 -17.72
C ILE A 93 -0.39 14.84 -17.87
N SER A 94 -1.00 14.96 -19.05
CA SER A 94 -2.30 14.33 -19.33
C SER A 94 -2.27 12.79 -19.32
N GLN A 95 -1.09 12.19 -19.41
CA GLN A 95 -0.89 10.74 -19.34
C GLN A 95 -0.78 10.22 -17.90
N TYR A 96 -0.72 11.11 -16.91
CA TYR A 96 -0.57 10.79 -15.49
C TYR A 96 -1.80 11.25 -14.73
N LYS A 97 -2.26 10.42 -13.80
CA LYS A 97 -3.40 10.78 -12.95
C LYS A 97 -2.99 11.72 -11.83
N VAL A 98 -1.74 11.64 -11.38
CA VAL A 98 -1.20 12.51 -10.32
C VAL A 98 0.17 13.03 -10.74
N VAL A 99 0.35 14.34 -10.59
CA VAL A 99 1.66 15.00 -10.68
C VAL A 99 2.17 15.28 -9.26
N MET A 100 3.43 14.95 -8.98
CA MET A 100 4.06 15.22 -7.69
C MET A 100 5.22 16.17 -7.83
N PHE A 101 5.39 17.10 -6.89
CA PHE A 101 6.64 17.86 -6.73
C PHE A 101 7.29 17.41 -5.42
N LEU A 102 8.37 16.61 -5.52
CA LEU A 102 9.12 16.15 -4.35
C LEU A 102 9.91 17.32 -3.76
N ASP A 103 10.53 18.12 -4.61
CA ASP A 103 11.13 19.38 -4.23
C ASP A 103 10.75 20.45 -5.26
N ASP A 104 11.02 21.70 -4.90
CA ASP A 104 10.88 22.90 -5.71
C ASP A 104 9.50 23.16 -6.39
N ALA A 105 9.20 24.44 -6.58
CA ALA A 105 8.15 24.83 -7.51
C ALA A 105 8.69 24.76 -8.95
N PRO A 106 7.83 24.55 -9.97
CA PRO A 106 8.28 24.44 -11.35
C PRO A 106 8.99 25.71 -11.84
N PRO A 107 9.98 25.56 -12.74
CA PRO A 107 10.63 26.69 -13.41
C PRO A 107 9.62 27.59 -14.10
N ALA A 108 9.96 28.88 -14.23
CA ALA A 108 9.07 29.90 -14.79
C ALA A 108 8.42 29.51 -16.13
N SER A 109 9.18 28.85 -17.01
CA SER A 109 8.71 28.39 -18.33
C SER A 109 7.57 27.36 -18.25
N GLN A 110 7.43 26.62 -17.15
CA GLN A 110 6.43 25.54 -17.00
C GLN A 110 5.26 25.88 -16.09
N ARG A 111 5.30 27.05 -15.44
CA ARG A 111 4.24 27.54 -14.57
C ARG A 111 2.88 27.56 -15.25
N GLN A 112 2.81 28.07 -16.49
CA GLN A 112 1.56 28.17 -17.22
C GLN A 112 0.96 26.79 -17.55
N ALA A 113 1.78 25.82 -17.94
CA ALA A 113 1.32 24.47 -18.24
C ALA A 113 0.74 23.79 -16.99
N PHE A 114 1.42 23.92 -15.85
CA PHE A 114 0.92 23.42 -14.58
C PHE A 114 -0.38 24.11 -14.12
N GLN A 115 -0.43 25.43 -14.22
CA GLN A 115 -1.64 26.19 -13.87
C GLN A 115 -2.84 25.76 -14.72
N ASN A 116 -2.64 25.59 -16.03
CA ASN A 116 -3.66 25.08 -16.93
C ASN A 116 -4.09 23.65 -16.55
N TYR A 117 -3.14 22.77 -16.20
CA TYR A 117 -3.44 21.41 -15.76
C TYR A 117 -4.34 21.40 -14.52
N MET A 118 -4.00 22.17 -13.48
CA MET A 118 -4.81 22.24 -12.26
C MET A 118 -6.19 22.87 -12.49
N ASN A 119 -6.28 23.91 -13.32
CA ASN A 119 -7.56 24.53 -13.68
C ASN A 119 -8.48 23.60 -14.48
N ASN A 120 -7.94 22.56 -15.13
CA ASN A 120 -8.69 21.55 -15.87
C ASN A 120 -8.90 20.24 -15.07
N GLY A 121 -8.80 20.30 -13.74
CA GLY A 121 -9.07 19.16 -12.87
C GLY A 121 -7.93 18.14 -12.77
N GLY A 122 -6.72 18.54 -13.15
CA GLY A 122 -5.49 17.80 -12.85
C GLY A 122 -5.31 17.59 -11.35
N ALA A 123 -4.53 16.56 -10.97
CA ALA A 123 -4.31 16.20 -9.58
C ALA A 123 -2.85 16.38 -9.17
N TRP A 124 -2.63 16.98 -7.99
CA TRP A 124 -1.28 17.34 -7.54
C TRP A 124 -1.02 17.00 -6.07
N LEU A 125 0.20 16.54 -5.80
CA LEU A 125 0.74 16.39 -4.44
C LEU A 125 2.09 17.11 -4.35
N GLY A 126 2.20 18.07 -3.44
CA GLY A 126 3.46 18.76 -3.16
C GLY A 126 4.04 18.46 -1.80
N PHE A 127 5.37 18.47 -1.74
CA PHE A 127 6.14 18.24 -0.53
C PHE A 127 6.96 19.49 -0.18
N HIS A 128 6.89 19.87 1.09
CA HIS A 128 7.86 20.72 1.77
C HIS A 128 8.23 21.98 0.98
N VAL A 129 9.45 22.07 0.44
CA VAL A 129 9.97 23.22 -0.33
C VAL A 129 9.23 23.51 -1.62
N SER A 130 8.40 22.59 -2.14
CA SER A 130 7.57 22.87 -3.31
C SER A 130 6.62 24.05 -3.10
N ALA A 131 6.30 24.39 -1.83
CA ALA A 131 5.49 25.55 -1.47
C ALA A 131 6.30 26.76 -0.99
N PHE A 132 7.63 26.66 -0.92
CA PHE A 132 8.48 27.74 -0.39
C PHE A 132 8.51 28.95 -1.33
N THR A 133 8.33 30.14 -0.77
CA THR A 133 8.64 31.41 -1.41
C THR A 133 8.78 32.52 -0.38
N THR A 134 9.65 33.49 -0.63
CA THR A 134 9.69 34.76 0.11
C THR A 134 8.94 35.88 -0.63
N ASP A 135 8.60 35.67 -1.90
CA ASP A 135 7.79 36.59 -2.70
C ASP A 135 6.60 35.82 -3.29
N PRO A 136 5.45 35.82 -2.60
CA PRO A 136 4.27 35.13 -3.08
C PRO A 136 3.68 35.78 -4.33
N ASN A 137 4.04 37.03 -4.65
CA ASN A 137 3.54 37.71 -5.85
C ASN A 137 4.30 37.29 -7.12
N SER A 138 5.53 36.75 -6.99
CA SER A 138 6.30 36.18 -8.11
C SER A 138 5.54 35.12 -8.91
N TRP A 139 4.58 34.44 -8.27
CA TRP A 139 3.57 33.63 -8.92
C TRP A 139 2.30 33.59 -8.05
N SER A 140 1.62 34.72 -7.98
CA SER A 140 0.48 34.92 -7.07
C SER A 140 -0.59 33.82 -7.14
N TRP A 141 -0.89 33.30 -8.33
CA TRP A 141 -1.83 32.19 -8.44
C TRP A 141 -1.37 30.94 -7.65
N TYR A 142 -0.10 30.56 -7.72
CA TYR A 142 0.38 29.35 -7.05
C TYR A 142 0.40 29.52 -5.53
N TYR A 143 0.99 30.60 -5.02
CA TYR A 143 1.21 30.77 -3.58
C TYR A 143 0.00 31.35 -2.84
N ASN A 144 -0.69 32.33 -3.41
CA ASN A 144 -1.82 32.99 -2.74
C ASN A 144 -3.17 32.31 -3.01
N THR A 145 -3.37 31.74 -4.21
CA THR A 145 -4.67 31.17 -4.61
C THR A 145 -4.68 29.65 -4.52
N PHE A 146 -3.74 28.95 -5.15
CA PHE A 146 -3.72 27.49 -5.26
C PHE A 146 -3.31 26.83 -3.94
N LEU A 147 -2.13 27.18 -3.39
CA LEU A 147 -1.69 26.71 -2.07
C LEU A 147 -2.44 27.40 -0.94
N GLY A 148 -2.71 28.71 -1.10
CA GLY A 148 -3.35 29.54 -0.08
C GLY A 148 -2.43 29.98 1.07
N SER A 149 -1.18 29.50 1.10
CA SER A 149 -0.21 29.72 2.18
C SER A 149 0.43 31.12 2.17
N GLY A 150 0.53 31.76 1.01
CA GLY A 150 1.27 33.00 0.86
C GLY A 150 2.78 32.76 0.93
N ALA A 151 3.48 33.53 1.75
CA ALA A 151 4.94 33.43 1.89
C ALA A 151 5.32 32.44 2.99
N PHE A 152 6.53 31.90 2.90
CA PHE A 152 7.22 31.33 4.05
C PHE A 152 7.29 32.38 5.17
N ALA A 153 7.00 31.96 6.41
CA ALA A 153 7.10 32.82 7.60
C ALA A 153 8.29 32.43 8.48
N THR A 154 8.32 31.20 8.98
CA THR A 154 9.40 30.67 9.82
C THR A 154 9.54 29.17 9.63
N ASN A 155 10.65 28.59 10.07
CA ASN A 155 10.87 27.16 10.16
C ASN A 155 11.28 26.77 11.58
N THR A 156 11.26 25.47 11.85
CA THR A 156 11.99 24.87 12.98
C THR A 156 13.33 24.32 12.50
N TRP A 157 14.32 24.24 13.39
CA TRP A 157 15.61 23.62 13.06
C TRP A 157 16.06 22.61 14.11
N GLY A 158 16.95 21.72 13.68
CA GLY A 158 17.20 20.44 14.33
C GLY A 158 15.98 19.53 14.17
N PRO A 159 15.76 18.98 12.95
CA PRO A 159 14.57 18.23 12.56
C PRO A 159 14.13 17.17 13.57
N THR A 160 12.83 17.12 13.84
CA THR A 160 12.21 16.21 14.82
C THR A 160 10.96 15.57 14.26
N ALA A 161 10.62 14.39 14.80
CA ALA A 161 9.33 13.75 14.56
C ALA A 161 8.32 14.31 15.56
N GLU A 162 7.12 14.62 15.09
CA GLU A 162 6.10 15.29 15.89
C GLU A 162 4.82 14.47 15.97
N THR A 163 4.06 14.68 17.05
CA THR A 163 2.66 14.24 17.07
C THR A 163 1.85 15.21 16.22
N LEU A 164 1.15 14.68 15.23
CA LEU A 164 0.26 15.41 14.35
C LEU A 164 -1.18 15.15 14.73
N LYS A 165 -1.97 16.19 14.93
CA LYS A 165 -3.41 16.09 15.13
C LYS A 165 -4.10 16.01 13.78
N ILE A 166 -4.95 15.01 13.57
CA ILE A 166 -5.78 14.90 12.37
C ILE A 166 -7.02 15.77 12.56
N GLU A 167 -7.05 16.91 11.88
CA GLU A 167 -8.08 17.95 12.02
C GLU A 167 -9.35 17.59 11.26
N ASN A 168 -9.20 17.11 10.02
CA ASN A 168 -10.32 16.61 9.21
C ASN A 168 -10.18 15.09 9.04
N ARG A 169 -11.00 14.33 9.75
CA ARG A 169 -11.01 12.85 9.71
C ARG A 169 -12.01 12.27 8.70
N ASP A 170 -12.83 13.13 8.09
CA ASP A 170 -13.83 12.73 7.10
C ASP A 170 -13.25 12.74 5.68
N HIS A 171 -12.09 13.37 5.49
CA HIS A 171 -11.42 13.39 4.20
C HIS A 171 -10.91 11.98 3.82
N PRO A 172 -11.06 11.52 2.56
CA PRO A 172 -10.62 10.18 2.16
C PRO A 172 -9.13 9.89 2.42
N SER A 173 -8.26 10.91 2.37
CA SER A 173 -6.83 10.75 2.66
C SER A 173 -6.49 10.57 4.15
N THR A 174 -7.43 10.86 5.06
CA THR A 174 -7.26 10.71 6.51
C THR A 174 -8.18 9.64 7.10
N ALA A 175 -8.93 8.94 6.25
CA ALA A 175 -9.90 7.94 6.65
C ALA A 175 -9.21 6.77 7.38
N GLY A 176 -9.71 6.45 8.57
CA GLY A 176 -9.18 5.37 9.41
C GLY A 176 -7.89 5.70 10.16
N LEU A 177 -7.32 6.90 10.01
CA LEU A 177 -6.24 7.36 10.87
C LEU A 177 -6.78 7.64 12.30
N PRO A 178 -5.96 7.42 13.34
CA PRO A 178 -6.28 7.85 14.70
C PRO A 178 -6.37 9.38 14.81
N ALA A 179 -6.87 9.87 15.95
CA ALA A 179 -7.01 11.31 16.19
C ALA A 179 -5.67 12.06 16.14
N THR A 180 -4.60 11.37 16.52
CA THR A 180 -3.22 11.84 16.39
C THR A 180 -2.36 10.74 15.75
N ILE A 181 -1.42 11.13 14.91
CA ILE A 181 -0.42 10.23 14.31
C ILE A 181 0.99 10.72 14.65
N GLN A 182 1.96 9.81 14.67
CA GLN A 182 3.37 10.22 14.74
C GLN A 182 3.87 10.53 13.32
N SER A 183 4.49 11.67 13.10
CA SER A 183 5.17 11.97 11.83
C SER A 183 6.53 11.27 11.76
N SER A 184 7.11 11.21 10.56
CA SER A 184 8.56 11.03 10.42
C SER A 184 9.29 12.31 10.84
N VAL A 185 10.61 12.22 11.03
CA VAL A 185 11.47 13.39 11.29
C VAL A 185 11.43 14.33 10.09
N SER A 186 11.16 15.61 10.32
CA SER A 186 11.26 16.66 9.30
C SER A 186 11.66 17.99 9.92
N GLU A 187 12.15 18.88 9.07
CA GLU A 187 12.05 20.32 9.27
C GLU A 187 10.59 20.75 9.02
N TRP A 188 10.07 21.70 9.80
CA TRP A 188 8.68 22.18 9.68
C TRP A 188 8.59 23.66 9.32
N TYR A 189 7.75 24.02 8.35
CA TYR A 189 7.52 25.40 7.91
C TYR A 189 6.17 25.95 8.35
N SER A 190 6.16 27.24 8.65
CA SER A 190 4.96 28.05 8.85
C SER A 190 4.80 29.07 7.72
N TRP A 191 3.59 29.57 7.58
CA TRP A 191 3.16 30.39 6.44
C TRP A 191 2.65 31.73 6.90
N SER A 192 2.78 32.75 6.05
CA SER A 192 2.36 34.11 6.40
C SER A 192 0.84 34.29 6.42
N ARG A 193 0.08 33.42 5.75
CA ARG A 193 -1.38 33.39 5.81
C ARG A 193 -1.89 32.34 6.79
N ASP A 194 -2.86 32.74 7.61
CA ASP A 194 -3.61 31.83 8.45
C ASP A 194 -4.60 31.03 7.61
N LEU A 195 -4.25 29.77 7.31
CA LEU A 195 -5.06 28.90 6.48
C LEU A 195 -6.48 28.65 7.03
N ARG A 196 -6.70 28.83 8.34
CA ARG A 196 -8.03 28.69 8.96
C ARG A 196 -9.01 29.77 8.49
N GLN A 197 -8.49 30.89 7.99
CA GLN A 197 -9.30 32.00 7.49
C GLN A 197 -9.68 31.85 6.01
N ASN A 198 -9.11 30.85 5.32
CA ASN A 198 -9.41 30.61 3.92
C ASN A 198 -10.51 29.53 3.81
N PRO A 199 -11.74 29.88 3.39
CA PRO A 199 -12.86 28.92 3.33
C PRO A 199 -12.65 27.83 2.26
N ASP A 200 -11.73 28.04 1.32
CA ASP A 200 -11.40 27.04 0.32
C ASP A 200 -10.42 25.97 0.86
N ILE A 201 -9.78 26.21 2.01
CA ILE A 201 -8.78 25.30 2.57
C ILE A 201 -9.42 24.37 3.60
N SER A 202 -9.21 23.07 3.41
CA SER A 202 -9.44 22.07 4.45
C SER A 202 -8.10 21.62 5.03
N ILE A 203 -7.86 21.97 6.28
CA ILE A 203 -6.70 21.50 7.04
C ILE A 203 -6.92 20.04 7.41
N LEU A 204 -6.02 19.17 6.96
CA LEU A 204 -6.08 17.73 7.20
C LEU A 204 -5.36 17.36 8.49
N ALA A 205 -4.20 17.98 8.74
CA ALA A 205 -3.49 17.83 10.00
C ALA A 205 -2.70 19.08 10.38
N SER A 206 -2.47 19.20 11.69
CA SER A 206 -1.67 20.24 12.33
C SER A 206 -0.67 19.61 13.31
N ILE A 207 0.33 20.38 13.73
CA ILE A 207 1.16 20.02 14.88
C ILE A 207 0.27 19.97 16.14
N ASP A 208 0.27 18.83 16.85
CA ASP A 208 -0.45 18.69 18.11
C ASP A 208 0.20 19.55 19.22
N ALA A 209 -0.63 20.07 20.14
CA ALA A 209 -0.13 20.93 21.21
C ALA A 209 0.85 20.20 22.17
N GLY A 210 0.77 18.86 22.27
CA GLY A 210 1.70 18.04 23.04
C GLY A 210 3.11 17.94 22.43
N SER A 211 3.31 18.37 21.18
CA SER A 211 4.59 18.33 20.48
C SER A 211 5.52 19.49 20.84
N PHE A 212 5.02 20.56 21.46
CA PHE A 212 5.86 21.73 21.75
C PHE A 212 6.83 21.46 22.93
N PRO A 213 8.10 21.91 22.86
CA PRO A 213 8.69 22.65 21.74
C PRO A 213 9.04 21.76 20.53
N VAL A 214 8.79 22.28 19.33
CA VAL A 214 9.10 21.62 18.04
C VAL A 214 10.47 22.09 17.55
N GLY A 215 11.32 21.15 17.15
CA GLY A 215 12.72 21.39 16.79
C GLY A 215 13.67 21.35 17.99
N THR A 216 14.95 21.07 17.73
CA THR A 216 15.98 20.98 18.79
C THR A 216 16.91 22.19 18.86
N ASP A 217 16.96 23.03 17.83
CA ASP A 217 17.71 24.29 17.87
C ASP A 217 16.98 25.34 18.73
N PRO A 218 17.56 25.80 19.85
CA PRO A 218 16.89 26.74 20.75
C PRO A 218 16.55 28.09 20.10
N ASN A 219 17.23 28.47 19.01
CA ASN A 219 17.00 29.71 18.27
C ASN A 219 15.97 29.57 17.13
N GLN A 220 15.58 28.34 16.79
CA GLN A 220 14.63 28.03 15.72
C GLN A 220 13.66 26.95 16.19
N GLN A 221 12.98 27.22 17.30
CA GLN A 221 11.95 26.35 17.88
C GLN A 221 10.59 27.03 17.82
N TRP A 222 9.55 26.23 17.63
CA TRP A 222 8.19 26.67 17.96
C TRP A 222 7.85 26.22 19.38
N ARG A 223 7.29 27.11 20.20
CA ARG A 223 6.94 26.81 21.61
C ARG A 223 5.43 26.77 21.87
N SER A 224 4.65 27.26 20.91
CA SER A 224 3.19 27.29 20.94
C SER A 224 2.71 27.75 19.57
N GLY A 225 1.46 27.44 19.23
CA GLY A 225 0.81 27.97 18.04
C GLY A 225 -0.06 26.93 17.37
N PHE A 226 -0.60 27.30 16.20
CA PHE A 226 -1.33 26.39 15.34
C PHE A 226 -0.62 26.33 14.00
N TYR A 227 -0.06 25.17 13.66
CA TYR A 227 0.75 24.97 12.47
C TYR A 227 0.11 23.90 11.59
N PRO A 228 -0.65 24.28 10.55
CA PRO A 228 -1.18 23.32 9.58
C PRO A 228 -0.03 22.79 8.73
N ILE A 229 0.09 21.47 8.67
CA ILE A 229 1.19 20.80 7.96
C ILE A 229 0.70 19.91 6.81
N MET A 230 -0.57 19.55 6.79
CA MET A 230 -1.20 18.84 5.68
C MET A 230 -2.53 19.51 5.37
N TRP A 231 -2.78 19.88 4.11
CA TRP A 231 -4.05 20.48 3.72
C TRP A 231 -4.38 20.22 2.25
N THR A 232 -5.64 20.47 1.92
CA THR A 232 -6.15 20.51 0.55
C THR A 232 -6.84 21.85 0.32
N ASN A 233 -6.70 22.40 -0.89
CA ASN A 233 -7.57 23.47 -1.39
C ASN A 233 -8.71 22.84 -2.17
N THR A 234 -9.91 22.93 -1.64
CA THR A 234 -11.13 22.29 -2.15
C THR A 234 -11.54 22.72 -3.56
N LYS A 235 -10.99 23.83 -4.07
CA LYS A 235 -11.15 24.25 -5.48
C LYS A 235 -10.34 23.40 -6.46
N TYR A 236 -9.41 22.58 -5.97
CA TYR A 236 -8.49 21.78 -6.79
C TYR A 236 -8.39 20.35 -6.26
N LYS A 237 -8.04 19.39 -7.12
CA LYS A 237 -7.59 18.07 -6.67
C LYS A 237 -6.13 18.18 -6.23
N MET A 238 -5.91 18.71 -5.04
CA MET A 238 -4.56 18.95 -4.56
C MET A 238 -4.40 18.51 -3.11
N LEU A 239 -3.20 18.05 -2.78
CA LEU A 239 -2.73 17.87 -1.42
C LEU A 239 -1.37 18.56 -1.30
N TYR A 240 -1.18 19.24 -0.18
CA TYR A 240 0.15 19.67 0.24
C TYR A 240 0.50 18.97 1.54
N THR A 241 1.76 18.56 1.65
CA THR A 241 2.36 18.14 2.90
C THR A 241 3.66 18.88 3.19
N ASN A 242 3.83 19.24 4.46
CA ASN A 242 4.98 20.00 4.93
C ASN A 242 6.22 19.14 5.17
N PHE A 243 6.09 17.81 5.35
CA PHE A 243 7.25 16.94 5.52
C PHE A 243 7.95 16.70 4.17
N GLY A 244 9.27 16.50 4.22
CA GLY A 244 10.10 16.28 3.02
C GLY A 244 11.56 16.67 3.22
N HIS A 245 12.07 16.52 4.44
CA HIS A 245 13.41 16.89 4.84
C HIS A 245 13.95 15.83 5.79
N ASN A 246 14.86 14.98 5.32
CA ASN A 246 15.43 13.94 6.16
C ASN A 246 16.33 14.54 7.26
N GLY A 247 16.51 13.80 8.35
CA GLY A 247 17.57 14.08 9.29
C GLY A 247 18.90 13.78 8.63
N MET A 248 19.87 14.68 8.77
CA MET A 248 21.20 14.53 8.20
C MET A 248 22.26 14.82 9.26
N ASN A 249 23.32 14.02 9.26
CA ASN A 249 24.59 14.46 9.78
C ASN A 249 25.32 15.23 8.67
N TYR A 250 25.30 16.56 8.77
CA TYR A 250 25.90 17.45 7.77
C TYR A 250 27.43 17.38 7.71
N SER A 251 28.10 16.94 8.78
CA SER A 251 29.56 16.79 8.78
C SER A 251 30.04 15.61 7.94
N THR A 252 29.27 14.52 7.93
CA THR A 252 29.57 13.28 7.20
C THR A 252 28.73 13.12 5.93
N ASN A 253 27.74 14.00 5.72
CA ASN A 253 26.75 13.93 4.66
C ASN A 253 26.00 12.57 4.63
N THR A 254 25.54 12.12 5.80
CA THR A 254 24.86 10.82 5.97
C THR A 254 23.45 10.98 6.53
N ARG A 255 22.50 10.24 5.94
CA ARG A 255 21.11 10.12 6.42
C ARG A 255 21.05 9.64 7.88
N THR A 256 20.21 10.27 8.70
CA THR A 256 19.92 9.86 10.09
C THR A 256 18.44 9.58 10.34
N SER A 257 17.56 9.91 9.40
CA SER A 257 16.15 9.51 9.43
C SER A 257 15.62 9.27 8.01
N SER A 258 14.45 8.65 7.90
CA SER A 258 13.72 8.53 6.63
C SER A 258 12.38 9.26 6.73
N THR A 259 12.01 9.97 5.67
CA THR A 259 10.71 10.64 5.55
C THR A 259 9.58 9.59 5.53
N PHE A 260 9.87 8.34 5.14
CA PHE A 260 8.91 7.25 5.06
C PHE A 260 8.98 6.28 6.26
N ALA A 261 9.57 6.70 7.39
CA ALA A 261 9.67 5.86 8.59
C ALA A 261 8.33 5.68 9.35
N SER A 262 7.40 6.64 9.25
CA SER A 262 6.09 6.56 9.92
C SER A 262 5.04 5.84 9.07
N ALA A 263 4.56 4.69 9.57
CA ALA A 263 3.52 3.91 8.91
C ALA A 263 2.19 4.67 8.78
N GLN A 264 1.79 5.45 9.78
CA GLN A 264 0.54 6.23 9.75
C GLN A 264 0.62 7.41 8.77
N GLN A 265 1.79 8.06 8.69
CA GLN A 265 2.04 9.08 7.69
C GLN A 265 2.03 8.47 6.28
N ASN A 266 2.64 7.30 6.10
CA ASN A 266 2.63 6.60 4.81
C ASN A 266 1.22 6.14 4.41
N GLN A 267 0.39 5.74 5.37
CA GLN A 267 -1.02 5.44 5.12
C GLN A 267 -1.74 6.67 4.56
N TRP A 268 -1.59 7.84 5.21
CA TRP A 268 -2.14 9.11 4.69
C TRP A 268 -1.66 9.40 3.26
N LEU A 269 -0.35 9.22 3.02
CA LEU A 269 0.27 9.51 1.73
C LEU A 269 -0.33 8.65 0.62
N ILE A 270 -0.45 7.33 0.83
CA ILE A 270 -1.03 6.42 -0.16
C ILE A 270 -2.52 6.68 -0.36
N GLN A 271 -3.30 6.89 0.71
CA GLN A 271 -4.71 7.23 0.61
C GLN A 271 -4.92 8.55 -0.15
N GLY A 272 -4.06 9.54 0.10
CA GLY A 272 -4.06 10.82 -0.60
C GLY A 272 -3.79 10.68 -2.10
N ILE A 273 -2.82 9.85 -2.50
CA ILE A 273 -2.51 9.59 -3.90
C ILE A 273 -3.69 8.94 -4.62
N ARG A 274 -4.35 7.97 -3.99
CA ARG A 274 -5.55 7.32 -4.56
C ARG A 274 -6.73 8.29 -4.69
N TRP A 275 -6.97 9.10 -3.66
CA TRP A 275 -7.97 10.16 -3.72
C TRP A 275 -7.70 11.14 -4.87
N LEU A 276 -6.45 11.60 -5.03
CA LEU A 276 -6.02 12.45 -6.14
C LEU A 276 -6.26 11.79 -7.51
N ALA A 277 -6.02 10.48 -7.61
CA ALA A 277 -6.29 9.71 -8.82
C ALA A 277 -7.79 9.55 -9.16
N GLY A 278 -8.69 10.00 -8.28
CA GLY A 278 -10.14 9.92 -8.46
C GLY A 278 -10.76 8.64 -7.90
N GLU A 279 -10.01 7.86 -7.13
CA GLU A 279 -10.52 6.71 -6.39
C GLU A 279 -11.09 7.20 -5.06
N GLY A 280 -12.34 7.68 -5.10
CA GLY A 280 -12.98 8.44 -4.01
C GLY A 280 -14.38 7.97 -3.58
N GLY A 281 -14.72 6.69 -3.79
CA GLY A 281 -15.88 6.08 -3.14
C GLY A 281 -15.55 5.67 -1.71
N THR A 282 -16.55 5.54 -0.85
CA THR A 282 -16.47 4.94 0.50
C THR A 282 -16.12 3.44 0.49
N THR A 283 -15.45 2.96 -0.55
CA THR A 283 -14.56 1.81 -0.45
C THR A 283 -13.17 2.36 -0.17
N PRO A 284 -12.72 2.35 1.10
CA PRO A 284 -11.30 2.12 1.36
C PRO A 284 -10.85 0.96 0.43
N PRO A 285 -9.61 0.89 -0.05
CA PRO A 285 -9.09 -0.43 -0.43
C PRO A 285 -9.44 -1.32 0.77
N PRO A 286 -10.29 -2.37 0.66
CA PRO A 286 -11.03 -2.86 1.80
C PRO A 286 -10.07 -3.43 2.84
N THR A 287 -9.70 -2.54 3.73
CA THR A 287 -8.77 -2.60 4.84
C THR A 287 -9.06 -1.29 5.58
N GLY A 288 -10.05 -1.30 6.46
CA GLY A 288 -9.86 -0.49 7.67
C GLY A 288 -8.53 -0.91 8.33
N PRO A 289 -8.03 -0.20 9.35
CA PRO A 289 -7.04 -0.83 10.24
C PRO A 289 -7.58 -2.22 10.60
N ILE A 290 -6.79 -3.28 10.41
CA ILE A 290 -7.17 -4.61 10.86
C ILE A 290 -7.57 -4.44 12.32
N SER A 291 -8.85 -4.69 12.62
CA SER A 291 -9.39 -4.33 13.93
C SER A 291 -8.63 -5.12 14.98
N PRO A 292 -8.03 -4.43 15.97
CA PRO A 292 -7.21 -5.11 16.96
C PRO A 292 -8.04 -5.96 17.91
N THR A 293 -9.38 -5.90 17.85
CA THR A 293 -10.32 -6.62 18.70
C THR A 293 -11.17 -7.65 17.96
N THR A 294 -11.14 -7.65 16.63
CA THR A 294 -11.90 -8.60 15.81
C THR A 294 -11.12 -9.90 15.66
N TRP A 295 -11.82 -11.02 15.84
CA TRP A 295 -11.32 -12.34 15.49
C TRP A 295 -11.57 -12.59 14.01
N TYR A 296 -10.53 -12.85 13.25
CA TYR A 296 -10.59 -13.11 11.82
C TYR A 296 -10.30 -14.56 11.52
N THR A 297 -11.00 -15.09 10.55
CA THR A 297 -10.56 -16.24 9.77
C THR A 297 -9.60 -15.75 8.69
N VAL A 298 -8.42 -16.37 8.59
CA VAL A 298 -7.39 -16.01 7.60
C VAL A 298 -7.41 -17.06 6.48
N VAL A 299 -7.89 -16.70 5.29
CA VAL A 299 -8.20 -17.64 4.20
C VAL A 299 -7.22 -17.44 3.05
N ASN A 300 -6.46 -18.47 2.67
CA ASN A 300 -5.55 -18.38 1.54
C ASN A 300 -6.31 -18.25 0.21
N GLU A 301 -5.87 -17.34 -0.66
CA GLU A 301 -6.50 -17.07 -1.96
C GLU A 301 -6.45 -18.29 -2.89
N ASN A 302 -5.30 -18.96 -2.99
CA ASN A 302 -5.10 -20.08 -3.90
C ASN A 302 -5.91 -21.33 -3.52
N SER A 303 -5.97 -21.68 -2.23
CA SER A 303 -6.55 -22.95 -1.77
C SER A 303 -7.96 -22.82 -1.17
N ALA A 304 -8.41 -21.60 -0.90
CA ALA A 304 -9.59 -21.26 -0.11
C ALA A 304 -9.62 -21.92 1.29
N LYS A 305 -8.45 -22.33 1.82
CA LYS A 305 -8.30 -22.95 3.14
C LYS A 305 -7.88 -21.93 4.18
N CYS A 306 -8.20 -22.26 5.41
CA CYS A 306 -7.94 -21.40 6.55
C CYS A 306 -6.57 -21.71 7.15
N VAL A 307 -5.86 -20.65 7.58
CA VAL A 307 -4.74 -20.79 8.52
C VAL A 307 -5.27 -21.42 9.79
N ASP A 308 -4.59 -22.45 10.29
CA ASP A 308 -5.10 -23.40 11.27
C ASP A 308 -3.99 -23.80 12.24
N ALA A 309 -4.22 -23.65 13.54
CA ALA A 309 -3.37 -24.24 14.56
C ALA A 309 -3.63 -25.75 14.61
N ARG A 310 -2.66 -26.56 14.18
CA ARG A 310 -2.83 -28.00 13.96
C ARG A 310 -3.46 -28.68 15.18
N ALA A 311 -4.54 -29.42 14.93
CA ALA A 311 -5.30 -30.15 15.95
C ALA A 311 -5.78 -29.27 17.13
N ALA A 312 -6.00 -27.97 16.89
CA ALA A 312 -6.33 -26.98 17.91
C ALA A 312 -5.31 -26.91 19.06
N GLY A 313 -4.04 -27.21 18.79
CA GLY A 313 -2.98 -27.18 19.78
C GLY A 313 -2.76 -25.79 20.36
N THR A 314 -2.46 -25.73 21.66
CA THR A 314 -2.26 -24.49 22.43
C THR A 314 -0.91 -24.42 23.13
N VAL A 315 -0.01 -25.35 22.79
CA VAL A 315 1.36 -25.44 23.33
C VAL A 315 2.37 -24.84 22.35
N ASN A 316 3.51 -24.38 22.86
CA ASN A 316 4.59 -23.85 22.02
C ASN A 316 5.06 -24.92 21.03
N GLY A 317 5.28 -24.50 19.79
CA GLY A 317 5.64 -25.40 18.69
C GLY A 317 4.46 -26.04 17.97
N THR A 318 3.22 -25.68 18.30
CA THR A 318 2.06 -26.14 17.51
C THR A 318 2.20 -25.60 16.08
N ALA A 319 2.28 -26.49 15.10
CA ALA A 319 2.40 -26.12 13.69
C ALA A 319 1.21 -25.29 13.20
N ILE A 320 1.49 -24.23 12.45
CA ILE A 320 0.47 -23.49 11.71
C ILE A 320 0.37 -24.12 10.31
N GLN A 321 -0.82 -24.61 9.97
CA GLN A 321 -1.10 -25.31 8.72
C GLN A 321 -2.25 -24.64 7.98
N GLN A 322 -2.51 -25.07 6.74
CA GLN A 322 -3.79 -24.80 6.11
C GLN A 322 -4.73 -25.99 6.31
N TYR A 323 -6.00 -25.70 6.57
CA TYR A 323 -7.03 -26.72 6.71
C TYR A 323 -8.37 -26.20 6.18
N THR A 324 -9.26 -27.12 5.80
CA THR A 324 -10.65 -26.78 5.44
C THR A 324 -11.25 -25.89 6.54
N CYS A 325 -11.79 -24.74 6.13
CA CYS A 325 -12.41 -23.80 7.05
C CYS A 325 -13.57 -24.47 7.81
N ASN A 326 -13.49 -24.48 9.14
CA ASN A 326 -14.39 -25.22 10.03
C ASN A 326 -14.94 -24.36 11.19
N GLY A 327 -14.57 -23.07 11.27
CA GLY A 327 -15.11 -22.11 12.23
C GLY A 327 -14.67 -22.32 13.69
N THR A 328 -13.73 -23.22 13.95
CA THR A 328 -13.20 -23.47 15.31
C THR A 328 -12.21 -22.38 15.74
N ALA A 329 -11.95 -22.29 17.04
CA ALA A 329 -10.94 -21.38 17.61
C ALA A 329 -9.52 -21.61 17.06
N ALA A 330 -9.24 -22.77 16.47
CA ALA A 330 -7.97 -23.07 15.80
C ALA A 330 -7.73 -22.22 14.54
N GLN A 331 -8.78 -21.62 13.97
CA GLN A 331 -8.76 -20.88 12.71
C GLN A 331 -9.12 -19.40 12.88
N ARG A 332 -9.11 -18.91 14.13
CA ARG A 332 -9.52 -17.55 14.48
C ARG A 332 -8.32 -16.81 15.05
N TYR A 333 -7.98 -15.68 14.45
CA TYR A 333 -6.79 -14.89 14.77
C TYR A 333 -7.14 -13.43 15.01
N GLN A 334 -6.46 -12.82 15.98
CA GLN A 334 -6.54 -11.41 16.28
C GLN A 334 -5.20 -10.76 15.94
N PHE A 335 -5.27 -9.56 15.38
CA PHE A 335 -4.10 -8.82 14.91
C PHE A 335 -3.87 -7.63 15.85
N THR A 336 -2.94 -7.77 16.79
CA THR A 336 -2.61 -6.69 17.74
C THR A 336 -1.44 -5.85 17.20
N PRO A 337 -1.59 -4.53 17.02
CA PRO A 337 -0.52 -3.66 16.58
C PRO A 337 0.70 -3.74 17.50
N THR A 338 1.88 -3.63 16.90
CA THR A 338 3.17 -3.45 17.59
C THR A 338 3.74 -2.08 17.21
N SER A 339 4.98 -2.01 16.72
CA SER A 339 5.62 -0.76 16.24
C SER A 339 5.83 -0.79 14.73
N GLY A 340 5.80 0.36 14.06
CA GLY A 340 6.21 0.47 12.65
C GLY A 340 5.28 -0.24 11.66
N GLY A 341 3.98 -0.34 11.98
CA GLY A 341 2.97 -0.99 11.12
C GLY A 341 2.91 -2.52 11.25
N TYR A 342 3.80 -3.13 12.03
CA TYR A 342 3.80 -4.58 12.28
C TYR A 342 2.75 -5.00 13.30
N TYR A 343 2.29 -6.24 13.19
CA TYR A 343 1.28 -6.84 14.04
C TYR A 343 1.78 -8.15 14.63
N ARG A 344 1.32 -8.40 15.85
CA ARG A 344 1.29 -9.72 16.44
C ARG A 344 0.00 -10.42 16.00
N ILE A 345 0.12 -11.63 15.43
CA ILE A 345 -1.03 -12.45 15.02
C ILE A 345 -1.22 -13.56 16.05
N SER A 346 -2.27 -13.49 16.86
CA SER A 346 -2.53 -14.42 17.97
C SER A 346 -3.75 -15.27 17.71
N GLY A 347 -3.67 -16.58 17.96
CA GLY A 347 -4.81 -17.50 17.79
C GLY A 347 -5.78 -17.47 18.98
N GLN A 348 -7.07 -17.69 18.73
CA GLN A 348 -8.12 -17.66 19.77
C GLN A 348 -7.95 -18.79 20.80
N GLY A 349 -7.40 -19.93 20.40
CA GLY A 349 -7.13 -21.05 21.32
C GLY A 349 -6.11 -20.74 22.41
N ASN A 350 -5.14 -19.85 22.14
CA ASN A 350 -4.19 -19.35 23.14
C ASN A 350 -3.67 -17.95 22.75
N PRO A 351 -4.35 -16.87 23.19
CA PRO A 351 -3.99 -15.50 22.85
C PRO A 351 -2.70 -14.99 23.51
N VAL A 352 -1.96 -15.82 24.26
CA VAL A 352 -0.60 -15.51 24.77
C VAL A 352 0.47 -15.90 23.76
N GLN A 353 0.13 -16.74 22.78
CA GLN A 353 1.02 -17.12 21.69
C GLN A 353 0.83 -16.24 20.46
N ALA A 354 1.76 -16.31 19.51
CA ALA A 354 1.71 -15.64 18.22
C ALA A 354 2.21 -16.57 17.10
N LEU A 355 1.86 -16.25 15.84
CA LEU A 355 2.52 -16.81 14.67
C LEU A 355 4.01 -16.47 14.70
N ASP A 356 4.83 -17.51 14.70
CA ASP A 356 6.27 -17.48 14.95
C ASP A 356 7.00 -18.20 13.81
N VAL A 357 8.04 -17.57 13.26
CA VAL A 357 8.98 -18.28 12.38
C VAL A 357 9.95 -19.07 13.26
N THR A 358 9.92 -20.39 13.07
CA THR A 358 10.67 -21.35 13.88
C THR A 358 12.17 -21.02 13.90
N ASN A 359 12.77 -21.06 15.10
CA ASN A 359 14.20 -20.79 15.33
C ASN A 359 14.69 -19.41 14.86
N VAL A 360 13.80 -18.40 14.77
CA VAL A 360 14.15 -17.04 14.31
C VAL A 360 14.78 -17.05 12.92
N SER A 361 14.47 -18.06 12.10
CA SER A 361 15.11 -18.29 10.82
C SER A 361 14.78 -17.18 9.81
N THR A 362 15.74 -16.87 8.93
CA THR A 362 15.54 -16.03 7.75
C THR A 362 15.54 -16.83 6.44
N ALA A 363 15.70 -18.16 6.53
CA ALA A 363 15.74 -19.04 5.36
C ALA A 363 14.34 -19.21 4.73
N ASP A 364 14.32 -19.47 3.42
CA ASP A 364 13.10 -19.93 2.75
C ASP A 364 12.68 -21.30 3.31
N ASN A 365 11.38 -21.55 3.28
CA ASN A 365 10.77 -22.77 3.82
C ASN A 365 10.95 -22.96 5.33
N ALA A 366 11.34 -21.92 6.08
CA ALA A 366 11.33 -21.99 7.53
C ALA A 366 9.87 -22.17 8.02
N PRO A 367 9.57 -23.18 8.86
CA PRO A 367 8.20 -23.48 9.24
C PRO A 367 7.59 -22.41 10.14
N ILE A 368 6.27 -22.20 10.01
CA ILE A 368 5.49 -21.38 10.92
C ILE A 368 4.88 -22.24 12.03
N GLN A 369 4.98 -21.74 13.25
CA GLN A 369 4.44 -22.37 14.45
C GLN A 369 3.75 -21.32 15.33
N THR A 370 3.09 -21.76 16.40
CA THR A 370 2.73 -20.89 17.51
C THR A 370 3.82 -20.91 18.57
N TRP A 371 4.11 -19.75 19.15
CA TRP A 371 5.03 -19.64 20.28
C TRP A 371 4.60 -18.52 21.22
N THR A 372 4.92 -18.64 22.51
CA THR A 372 4.70 -17.57 23.49
C THR A 372 5.28 -16.27 22.96
N TYR A 373 4.45 -15.22 22.92
CA TYR A 373 4.88 -13.94 22.39
C TYR A 373 5.89 -13.30 23.34
N GLY A 374 7.13 -13.16 22.87
CA GLY A 374 8.24 -12.51 23.58
C GLY A 374 8.64 -11.15 22.98
N GLY A 375 7.96 -10.71 21.92
CA GLY A 375 8.29 -9.47 21.21
C GLY A 375 9.42 -9.60 20.18
N GLY A 376 9.88 -10.82 19.89
CA GLY A 376 10.89 -11.06 18.85
C GLY A 376 10.41 -10.66 17.46
N ASN A 377 11.31 -10.18 16.60
CA ASN A 377 10.96 -9.77 15.22
C ASN A 377 10.40 -10.92 14.39
N ASN A 378 10.79 -12.17 14.68
CA ASN A 378 10.26 -13.36 14.00
C ASN A 378 8.78 -13.65 14.32
N GLN A 379 8.19 -12.93 15.29
CA GLN A 379 6.79 -13.03 15.72
C GLN A 379 5.93 -11.84 15.26
N GLN A 380 6.49 -10.96 14.44
CA GLN A 380 5.87 -9.72 14.01
C GLN A 380 5.73 -9.71 12.49
N TRP A 381 4.53 -9.39 12.03
CA TRP A 381 4.15 -9.49 10.62
C TRP A 381 3.57 -8.17 10.15
N LEU A 382 4.07 -7.65 9.03
CA LEU A 382 3.51 -6.49 8.35
C LEU A 382 2.40 -6.99 7.43
N PRO A 383 1.12 -6.71 7.72
CA PRO A 383 0.05 -6.89 6.75
C PRO A 383 0.21 -5.87 5.64
N VAL A 384 0.37 -6.34 4.41
CA VAL A 384 0.42 -5.50 3.22
C VAL A 384 -0.87 -5.78 2.43
N ALA A 385 -1.70 -4.74 2.30
CA ALA A 385 -2.99 -4.85 1.65
C ALA A 385 -2.84 -5.09 0.14
N GLU A 386 -3.64 -6.00 -0.41
CA GLU A 386 -3.68 -6.31 -1.85
C GLU A 386 -4.99 -5.86 -2.52
N GLY A 387 -5.97 -5.43 -1.72
CA GLY A 387 -7.34 -5.12 -2.16
C GLY A 387 -8.33 -6.23 -1.80
N ASP A 388 -9.62 -5.96 -1.88
CA ASP A 388 -10.73 -6.92 -1.64
C ASP A 388 -10.67 -7.75 -0.33
N GLY A 389 -10.00 -7.22 0.70
CA GLY A 389 -9.83 -7.86 2.01
C GLY A 389 -8.66 -8.83 2.08
N TYR A 390 -7.86 -8.91 1.00
CA TYR A 390 -6.65 -9.72 0.89
C TYR A 390 -5.41 -8.95 1.35
N TYR A 391 -4.50 -9.72 1.93
CA TYR A 391 -3.20 -9.27 2.42
C TYR A 391 -2.17 -10.37 2.17
N HIS A 392 -0.94 -9.97 1.88
CA HIS A 392 0.20 -10.80 2.25
C HIS A 392 0.78 -10.32 3.58
N PHE A 393 1.46 -11.23 4.30
CA PHE A 393 2.05 -10.94 5.59
C PHE A 393 3.56 -11.07 5.51
N VAL A 394 4.29 -9.96 5.68
CA VAL A 394 5.76 -9.93 5.63
C VAL A 394 6.34 -10.03 7.03
N ASN A 395 7.18 -11.02 7.29
CA ASN A 395 7.83 -11.18 8.58
C ASN A 395 8.88 -10.07 8.82
N ARG A 396 8.86 -9.46 10.00
CA ARG A 396 9.75 -8.36 10.37
C ARG A 396 11.23 -8.75 10.38
N ASN A 397 11.54 -10.00 10.74
CA ASN A 397 12.93 -10.46 10.88
C ASN A 397 13.57 -10.76 9.52
N SER A 398 12.82 -11.37 8.60
CA SER A 398 13.36 -11.89 7.33
C SER A 398 12.99 -11.09 6.10
N GLY A 399 11.94 -10.25 6.16
CA GLY A 399 11.36 -9.59 4.99
C GLY A 399 10.63 -10.55 4.05
N LYS A 400 10.34 -11.78 4.50
CA LYS A 400 9.70 -12.83 3.69
C LYS A 400 8.22 -12.98 4.01
N CYS A 401 7.47 -13.50 3.05
CA CYS A 401 6.02 -13.62 3.13
C CYS A 401 5.59 -14.93 3.79
N LEU A 402 4.48 -14.90 4.51
CA LEU A 402 3.73 -16.11 4.89
C LEU A 402 3.30 -16.84 3.61
N ASP A 403 3.57 -18.14 3.51
CA ASP A 403 3.46 -18.89 2.27
C ASP A 403 2.87 -20.29 2.50
N VAL A 404 1.97 -20.68 1.60
CA VAL A 404 1.55 -22.08 1.44
C VAL A 404 2.54 -22.78 0.50
N PRO A 405 3.41 -23.67 1.00
CA PRO A 405 4.54 -24.18 0.23
C PRO A 405 4.07 -24.91 -1.03
N ALA A 406 4.75 -24.60 -2.13
CA ALA A 406 4.45 -25.10 -3.48
C ALA A 406 3.00 -24.85 -3.94
N ALA A 407 2.35 -23.81 -3.43
CA ALA A 407 0.95 -23.48 -3.71
C ALA A 407 -0.02 -24.66 -3.48
N SER A 408 0.30 -25.53 -2.52
CA SER A 408 -0.49 -26.72 -2.25
C SER A 408 -1.94 -26.38 -1.91
N THR A 409 -2.87 -27.23 -2.33
CA THR A 409 -4.30 -27.13 -1.96
C THR A 409 -4.72 -28.21 -0.96
N ALA A 410 -3.79 -29.04 -0.48
CA ALA A 410 -4.07 -30.11 0.46
C ALA A 410 -4.24 -29.62 1.91
N ASN A 411 -5.07 -30.32 2.68
CA ASN A 411 -5.18 -30.10 4.12
C ASN A 411 -3.90 -30.52 4.85
N SER A 412 -3.68 -29.89 6.01
CA SER A 412 -2.60 -30.21 6.95
C SER A 412 -1.18 -29.89 6.47
N VAL A 413 -1.07 -29.12 5.38
CA VAL A 413 0.21 -28.57 4.91
C VAL A 413 0.63 -27.45 5.85
N GLN A 414 1.78 -27.60 6.51
CA GLN A 414 2.34 -26.56 7.36
C GLN A 414 2.77 -25.36 6.51
N LEU A 415 2.39 -24.15 6.94
CA LEU A 415 2.81 -22.92 6.29
C LEU A 415 4.29 -22.66 6.60
N VAL A 416 4.93 -21.93 5.70
CA VAL A 416 6.32 -21.51 5.82
C VAL A 416 6.44 -20.00 5.62
N GLN A 417 7.64 -19.46 5.82
CA GLN A 417 8.00 -18.21 5.16
C GLN A 417 8.71 -18.50 3.84
N TYR A 418 8.49 -17.66 2.84
CA TYR A 418 9.18 -17.74 1.56
C TYR A 418 9.39 -16.34 0.98
N THR A 419 10.40 -16.17 0.12
CA THR A 419 10.61 -14.94 -0.64
C THR A 419 9.29 -14.45 -1.26
N CYS A 420 8.93 -13.20 -1.00
CA CYS A 420 7.69 -12.62 -1.51
C CYS A 420 7.69 -12.64 -3.04
N ASN A 421 6.72 -13.33 -3.64
CA ASN A 421 6.65 -13.61 -5.07
C ASN A 421 5.32 -13.19 -5.71
N GLY A 422 4.39 -12.64 -4.93
CA GLY A 422 3.12 -12.10 -5.43
C GLY A 422 2.13 -13.16 -5.93
N THR A 423 2.35 -14.44 -5.62
CA THR A 423 1.42 -15.50 -6.00
C THR A 423 0.28 -15.63 -4.98
N ALA A 424 -0.85 -16.21 -5.42
CA ALA A 424 -2.01 -16.48 -4.57
C ALA A 424 -1.69 -17.46 -3.40
N ALA A 425 -0.54 -18.12 -3.39
CA ALA A 425 -0.05 -18.91 -2.25
C ALA A 425 0.39 -18.05 -1.05
N GLN A 426 0.63 -16.75 -1.27
CA GLN A 426 1.04 -15.76 -0.27
C GLN A 426 -0.05 -14.72 0.04
N SER A 427 -1.16 -14.77 -0.68
CA SER A 427 -2.31 -13.89 -0.47
C SER A 427 -3.34 -14.55 0.46
N PHE A 428 -3.84 -13.77 1.42
CA PHE A 428 -4.78 -14.23 2.43
C PHE A 428 -5.87 -13.19 2.70
N ARG A 429 -7.12 -13.63 2.61
CA ARG A 429 -8.29 -12.83 2.99
C ARG A 429 -8.53 -12.86 4.49
N LEU A 430 -8.82 -11.70 5.08
CA LEU A 430 -9.32 -11.59 6.44
C LEU A 430 -10.85 -11.56 6.45
N ALA A 431 -11.50 -12.60 7.00
CA ALA A 431 -12.94 -12.70 7.14
C ALA A 431 -13.34 -12.63 8.63
N ALA A 432 -14.05 -11.57 9.04
CA ALA A 432 -14.50 -11.36 10.42
C ALA A 432 -15.54 -12.40 10.85
#